data_AF-A0A0F6AEN4-F1
#
_entry.id   AF-A0A0F6AEN4-F1
#
_cell.length_a   1.000
_cell.length_b   1.000
_cell.length_c   1.000
_cell.angle_alpha   90.00
_cell.angle_beta   90.00
_cell.angle_gamma   90.00
#
_symmetry.space_group_name_H-M   'P 1'
#
loop_
_entity.id
_entity.type
_entity.pdbx_description
1 polymer ?
#
loop_
_entity_poly.entity_id
_entity_poly.type
_entity_poly.pdbx_seq_one_letter_code
_entity_poly.pdbx_strand_id
1 'polypeptide(L)'
;MKYRVRLKKKTKIKLIACVILLGIILSVIFWSLVHSELFQRQDVITYRQYSYMKPFSHALRGSRSGGIKMVIIKLHSSAYVELVIQYKPNEEGEYCIGKRYKNGRFDGYAMANAEKCQQ
;
A
#
# COMPACT_ATOMS: atom_id res chain seq x y z
N MET A 1 17.02 8.87 -49.63
CA MET A 1 17.17 7.52 -50.21
C MET A 1 16.52 6.49 -49.27
N LYS A 2 15.47 5.77 -49.69
CA LYS A 2 14.82 4.72 -48.88
C LYS A 2 15.55 3.38 -49.09
N TYR A 3 16.36 2.98 -48.12
CA TYR A 3 17.04 1.69 -48.12
C TYR A 3 16.02 0.56 -47.87
N ARG A 4 15.57 -0.13 -48.93
CA ARG A 4 14.65 -1.28 -48.82
C ARG A 4 15.45 -2.57 -48.69
N VAL A 5 15.61 -3.07 -47.47
CA VAL A 5 16.23 -4.38 -47.23
C VAL A 5 15.25 -5.49 -47.59
N ARG A 6 15.48 -6.17 -48.72
CA ARG A 6 14.68 -7.32 -49.15
C ARG A 6 15.17 -8.57 -48.41
N LEU A 7 14.62 -8.82 -47.23
CA LEU A 7 14.92 -10.03 -46.44
C LEU A 7 14.46 -11.30 -47.18
N LYS A 8 15.37 -12.27 -47.33
CA LYS A 8 15.05 -13.59 -47.90
C LYS A 8 13.98 -14.28 -47.03
N LYS A 9 13.07 -15.04 -47.65
CA LYS A 9 11.97 -15.75 -46.94
C LYS A 9 12.48 -16.57 -45.74
N LYS A 10 13.61 -17.28 -45.88
CA LYS A 10 14.24 -18.04 -44.79
C LYS A 10 14.59 -17.17 -43.58
N THR A 11 15.10 -15.96 -43.81
CA THR A 11 15.48 -15.02 -42.74
C THR A 11 14.24 -14.44 -42.04
N LYS A 12 13.16 -14.17 -42.78
CA LYS A 12 11.88 -13.74 -42.18
C LYS A 12 11.29 -14.79 -41.25
N ILE A 13 11.31 -16.06 -41.65
CA ILE A 13 10.80 -17.18 -40.84
C ILE A 13 11.61 -17.32 -39.55
N LYS A 14 12.95 -17.26 -39.62
CA LYS A 14 13.81 -17.29 -38.44
C LYS A 14 13.52 -16.14 -37.47
N LEU A 15 13.26 -14.95 -38.01
CA LEU A 15 12.98 -13.76 -37.21
C LEU A 15 11.62 -13.88 -36.49
N ILE A 16 10.60 -14.38 -37.18
CA ILE A 16 9.28 -14.68 -36.58
C ILE A 16 9.43 -15.74 -35.48
N ALA A 17 10.15 -16.83 -35.75
CA ALA A 17 10.38 -17.87 -34.75
C ALA A 17 11.11 -17.32 -33.51
N CYS A 18 12.08 -16.42 -33.69
CA CYS A 18 12.80 -15.79 -32.60
C CYS A 18 11.88 -14.90 -31.74
N VAL A 19 11.00 -14.12 -32.38
CA VAL A 19 10.01 -13.29 -31.67
C VAL A 19 9.02 -14.14 -30.88
N ILE A 20 8.53 -15.24 -31.46
CA ILE A 20 7.62 -16.16 -30.77
C ILE A 20 8.32 -16.77 -29.54
N LEU A 21 9.56 -17.21 -29.69
CA LEU A 21 10.35 -17.80 -28.60
C LEU A 21 10.56 -16.79 -27.47
N LEU A 22 10.86 -15.54 -27.80
CA LEU A 22 11.00 -14.44 -26.84
C LEU A 22 9.69 -14.14 -26.10
N GLY A 23 8.57 -14.15 -26.83
CA GLY A 23 7.24 -13.99 -26.24
C GLY A 23 6.88 -15.09 -25.25
N ILE A 24 7.23 -16.35 -25.57
CA ILE A 24 7.02 -17.50 -24.67
C ILE A 24 7.87 -17.33 -23.40
N ILE A 25 9.15 -16.99 -23.54
CA ILE A 25 10.05 -16.79 -22.39
C ILE A 25 9.53 -15.68 -21.47
N LEU A 26 9.13 -14.54 -22.03
CA LEU A 26 8.58 -13.42 -21.25
C LEU A 26 7.29 -13.80 -20.54
N SER A 27 6.42 -14.58 -21.19
CA SER A 27 5.19 -15.09 -20.58
C SER A 27 5.48 -15.99 -19.37
N VAL A 28 6.44 -16.91 -19.50
CA VAL A 28 6.85 -17.81 -18.40
C VAL A 28 7.45 -17.02 -17.23
N ILE A 29 8.32 -16.05 -17.51
CA ILE A 29 8.90 -15.17 -16.47
C ILE A 29 7.80 -14.38 -15.76
N PHE A 30 6.87 -13.79 -16.52
CA PHE A 30 5.76 -13.04 -15.96
C PHE A 30 4.86 -13.92 -15.08
N TRP A 31 4.53 -15.12 -15.56
CA TRP A 31 3.75 -16.10 -14.80
C TRP A 31 4.44 -16.49 -13.48
N SER A 32 5.75 -16.75 -13.55
CA SER A 32 6.57 -17.05 -12.37
C SER A 32 6.63 -15.89 -11.39
N LEU A 33 6.75 -14.65 -11.86
CA LEU A 33 6.73 -13.47 -10.99
C LEU A 33 5.38 -13.28 -10.30
N VAL A 34 4.27 -13.41 -11.03
CA VAL A 34 2.91 -13.28 -10.45
C VAL A 34 2.64 -14.35 -9.40
N HIS A 35 3.15 -15.57 -9.59
CA HIS A 35 3.01 -16.67 -8.63
C HIS A 35 4.13 -16.74 -7.60
N SER A 36 5.15 -15.88 -7.71
CA SER A 36 6.21 -15.83 -6.71
C SER A 36 5.68 -15.31 -5.39
N GLU A 37 6.28 -15.76 -4.30
CA GLU A 37 5.97 -15.28 -2.95
C GLU A 37 6.08 -13.75 -2.81
N LEU A 38 6.84 -13.08 -3.67
CA LEU A 38 6.97 -11.62 -3.65
C LEU A 38 5.64 -10.90 -3.95
N PHE A 39 4.83 -11.43 -4.86
CA PHE A 39 3.52 -10.85 -5.21
C PHE A 39 2.37 -11.51 -4.46
N GLN A 40 2.51 -12.77 -4.05
CA GLN A 40 1.49 -13.49 -3.31
C GLN A 40 1.57 -13.30 -1.79
N ARG A 41 2.64 -12.70 -1.24
CA ARG A 41 2.65 -12.30 0.17
C ARG A 41 1.56 -11.28 0.39
N GLN A 42 0.42 -11.77 0.91
CA GLN A 42 -0.60 -10.92 1.50
C GLN A 42 0.11 -10.00 2.48
N ASP A 43 -0.06 -8.71 2.27
CA ASP A 43 0.57 -7.70 3.11
C ASP A 43 0.17 -7.96 4.56
N VAL A 44 1.10 -8.45 5.37
CA VAL A 44 0.81 -8.72 6.78
C VAL A 44 0.86 -7.39 7.49
N ILE A 45 -0.32 -6.84 7.77
CA ILE A 45 -0.48 -5.62 8.55
C ILE A 45 -0.43 -6.02 10.03
N THR A 46 0.62 -5.57 10.71
CA THR A 46 0.75 -5.73 12.16
C THR A 46 0.73 -4.36 12.83
N TYR A 47 0.13 -4.31 14.01
CA TYR A 47 0.11 -3.10 14.84
C TYR A 47 1.00 -3.33 16.05
N ARG A 48 1.82 -2.34 16.41
CA ARG A 48 2.72 -2.38 17.57
C ARG A 48 2.73 -1.02 18.25
N GLN A 49 3.15 -0.97 19.51
CA GLN A 49 3.33 0.25 20.30
C GLN A 49 2.07 1.13 20.29
N TYR A 50 1.15 0.81 21.19
CA TYR A 50 -0.13 1.49 21.34
C TYR A 50 -0.01 2.61 22.37
N SER A 51 -0.69 3.72 22.12
CA SER A 51 -0.73 4.86 23.04
C SER A 51 -2.01 5.65 22.85
N TYR A 52 -2.52 6.20 23.94
CA TYR A 52 -3.59 7.19 23.86
C TYR A 52 -3.01 8.54 23.44
N MET A 53 -3.70 9.20 22.51
CA MET A 53 -3.33 10.52 22.04
C MET A 53 -4.56 11.40 21.86
N LYS A 54 -4.45 12.63 22.35
CA LYS A 54 -5.44 13.67 22.12
C LYS A 54 -5.28 14.25 20.71
N PRO A 55 -6.38 14.44 19.95
CA PRO A 55 -6.32 15.08 18.65
C PRO A 55 -5.89 16.55 18.78
N PHE A 56 -4.99 16.98 17.91
CA PHE A 56 -4.62 18.38 17.75
C PHE A 56 -5.73 19.17 17.05
N SER A 57 -6.33 18.57 16.02
CA SER A 57 -7.50 19.13 15.34
C SER A 57 -8.38 18.01 14.79
N HIS A 58 -9.66 18.35 14.56
CA HIS A 58 -10.64 17.47 13.96
C HIS A 58 -11.16 18.11 12.68
N ALA A 59 -11.28 17.32 11.63
CA ALA A 59 -11.83 17.73 10.35
C ALA A 59 -12.82 16.67 9.85
N LEU A 60 -13.95 17.12 9.33
CA LEU A 60 -14.85 16.27 8.56
C LEU A 60 -14.47 16.43 7.09
N ARG A 61 -14.05 15.34 6.45
CA ARG A 61 -13.75 15.35 5.01
C ARG A 61 -14.79 14.51 4.29
N GLY A 62 -15.53 15.14 3.39
CA GLY A 62 -16.64 14.52 2.65
C GLY A 62 -17.96 15.30 2.77
N SER A 63 -18.99 14.86 2.06
CA SER A 63 -20.31 15.52 2.04
C SER A 63 -21.00 15.43 3.40
N ARG A 64 -21.82 16.44 3.74
CA ARG A 64 -22.52 16.63 5.02
C ARG A 64 -23.31 15.40 5.53
N SER A 65 -23.66 14.45 4.66
CA SER A 65 -24.41 13.23 4.99
C SER A 65 -23.56 11.96 5.17
N GLY A 66 -22.24 12.02 4.95
CA GLY A 66 -21.36 10.85 4.97
C GLY A 66 -19.87 11.17 5.15
N GLY A 67 -19.57 12.26 5.86
CA GLY A 67 -18.20 12.73 6.07
C GLY A 67 -17.35 11.72 6.85
N ILE A 68 -16.15 11.46 6.35
CA ILE A 68 -15.12 10.71 7.05
C ILE A 68 -14.55 11.62 8.13
N LYS A 69 -14.60 11.16 9.39
CA LYS A 69 -13.97 11.86 10.51
C LYS A 69 -12.46 11.66 10.41
N MET A 70 -11.74 12.75 10.24
CA MET A 70 -10.29 12.75 10.30
C MET A 70 -9.83 13.58 11.49
N VAL A 71 -8.76 13.12 12.11
CA VAL A 71 -8.10 13.84 13.18
C VAL A 71 -6.64 13.99 12.85
N ILE A 72 -6.08 15.14 13.19
CA ILE A 72 -4.65 15.36 13.14
C ILE A 72 -4.13 15.14 14.54
N ILE A 73 -3.15 14.25 14.69
CA ILE A 73 -2.43 14.04 15.94
C ILE A 73 -1.03 14.61 15.84
N LYS A 74 -0.49 15.06 16.98
CA LYS A 74 0.91 15.45 17.09
C LYS A 74 1.67 14.33 17.80
N LEU A 75 2.63 13.74 17.10
CA LEU A 75 3.48 12.70 17.66
C LEU A 75 4.56 13.31 18.56
N HIS A 76 5.14 12.51 19.44
CA HIS A 76 6.31 12.90 20.25
C HIS A 76 7.50 13.39 19.42
N SER A 77 7.61 12.96 18.15
CA SER A 77 8.61 13.43 17.20
C SER A 77 8.31 14.82 16.59
N SER A 78 7.32 15.54 17.11
CA SER A 78 6.83 16.83 16.57
C SER A 78 6.20 16.77 15.17
N ALA A 79 6.09 15.59 14.58
CA ALA A 79 5.41 15.39 13.31
C ALA A 79 3.89 15.33 13.50
N TYR A 80 3.17 15.99 12.59
CA TYR A 80 1.71 15.91 12.52
C TYR A 80 1.30 14.79 11.58
N VAL A 81 0.34 13.97 12.00
CA VAL A 81 -0.18 12.86 11.19
C VAL A 81 -1.69 12.95 11.15
N GLU A 82 -2.23 12.91 9.93
CA GLU A 82 -3.66 12.84 9.68
C GLU A 82 -4.12 11.37 9.71
N LEU A 83 -5.15 11.10 10.51
CA LEU A 83 -5.69 9.76 10.72
C LEU A 83 -7.18 9.74 10.46
N VAL A 84 -7.63 8.69 9.78
CA VAL A 84 -9.05 8.39 9.65
C VAL A 84 -9.53 7.68 10.91
N ILE A 85 -10.57 8.24 11.53
CA ILE A 85 -11.12 7.76 12.79
C ILE A 85 -12.43 7.02 12.53
N GLN A 86 -12.47 5.75 12.95
CA GLN A 86 -13.64 4.89 12.81
C GLN A 86 -14.45 4.80 14.12
N TYR A 87 -13.80 4.92 15.29
CA TYR A 87 -14.45 4.75 16.58
C TYR A 87 -14.59 6.07 17.35
N LYS A 88 -15.47 6.08 18.36
CA LYS A 88 -15.63 7.21 19.27
C LYS A 88 -14.39 7.32 20.20
N PRO A 89 -14.02 8.54 20.62
CA PRO A 89 -12.97 8.73 21.63
C PRO A 89 -13.41 8.17 22.99
N ASN A 90 -12.45 7.99 23.90
CA ASN A 90 -12.75 7.70 25.31
C ASN A 90 -13.38 8.93 26.02
N GLU A 91 -13.74 8.77 27.30
CA GLU A 91 -14.35 9.85 28.10
C GLU A 91 -13.45 11.10 28.22
N GLU A 92 -12.13 10.93 28.12
CA GLU A 92 -11.13 12.00 28.17
C GLU A 92 -10.89 12.70 26.82
N GLY A 93 -11.54 12.22 25.75
CA GLY A 93 -11.41 12.79 24.40
C GLY A 93 -10.16 12.30 23.64
N GLU A 94 -9.56 11.20 24.06
CA GLU A 94 -8.36 10.59 23.48
C GLU A 94 -8.69 9.39 22.58
N TYR A 95 -7.80 9.14 21.61
CA TYR A 95 -7.89 8.01 20.69
C TYR A 95 -6.74 7.04 20.92
N CYS A 96 -7.03 5.73 20.84
CA CYS A 96 -6.00 4.69 20.87
C CYS A 96 -5.35 4.55 19.49
N ILE A 97 -4.03 4.73 19.43
CA ILE A 97 -3.28 4.79 18.18
C ILE A 97 -2.09 3.85 18.27
N GLY A 98 -1.93 3.02 17.24
CA GLY A 98 -0.81 2.08 17.11
C GLY A 98 0.05 2.40 15.89
N LYS A 99 1.32 2.01 15.94
CA LYS A 99 2.18 1.99 14.76
C LYS A 99 1.81 0.83 13.86
N ARG A 100 1.52 1.13 12.61
CA ARG A 100 1.22 0.17 11.55
C ARG A 100 2.51 -0.25 10.87
N TYR A 101 2.72 -1.56 10.82
CA TYR A 101 3.84 -2.18 10.11
C TYR A 101 3.29 -3.06 8.99
N LYS A 102 3.80 -2.84 7.78
CA LYS A 102 3.47 -3.60 6.59
C LYS A 102 4.67 -4.46 6.23
N ASN A 103 4.53 -5.79 6.30
CA ASN A 103 5.62 -6.74 6.05
C ASN A 103 6.89 -6.46 6.88
N GLY A 104 6.70 -6.10 8.15
CA GLY A 104 7.79 -5.80 9.10
C GLY A 104 8.41 -4.40 8.96
N ARG A 105 8.02 -3.60 7.96
CA ARG A 105 8.46 -2.21 7.79
C ARG A 105 7.43 -1.24 8.34
N PHE A 106 7.90 -0.15 8.95
CA PHE A 106 7.01 0.90 9.44
C PHE A 106 6.32 1.58 8.26
N ASP A 107 4.99 1.63 8.31
CA ASP A 107 4.13 2.13 7.23
C ASP A 107 3.34 3.37 7.66
N GLY A 108 3.14 3.57 8.96
CA GLY A 108 2.50 4.77 9.48
C GLY A 108 1.84 4.55 10.84
N TYR A 109 0.91 5.42 11.17
CA TYR A 109 0.07 5.30 12.35
C TYR A 109 -1.36 5.00 11.91
N ALA A 110 -2.10 4.30 12.76
CA ALA A 110 -3.49 4.00 12.53
C ALA A 110 -4.22 3.89 13.86
N MET A 111 -5.51 4.20 13.83
CA MET A 111 -6.38 3.98 14.97
C MET A 111 -6.46 2.50 15.29
N ALA A 112 -6.29 2.14 16.57
CA ALA A 112 -6.45 0.79 17.08
C ALA A 112 -7.70 0.72 17.97
N ASN A 113 -8.16 -0.50 18.26
CA ASN A 113 -9.22 -0.69 19.26
C ASN A 113 -8.72 -0.23 20.64
N ALA A 114 -9.58 0.44 21.41
CA ALA A 114 -9.26 1.01 22.73
C ALA A 114 -8.67 -0.04 23.69
N GLU A 115 -9.16 -1.28 23.65
CA GLU A 115 -8.64 -2.40 24.45
C GLU A 115 -7.14 -2.65 24.24
N LYS A 116 -6.59 -2.33 23.07
CA LYS A 116 -5.17 -2.53 22.75
C LYS A 116 -4.24 -1.51 23.43
N CYS A 117 -4.76 -0.37 23.87
CA CYS A 117 -4.01 0.61 24.64
C CYS A 117 -4.08 0.38 26.16
N GLN A 118 -4.91 -0.56 26.63
CA GLN A 118 -5.05 -0.92 28.05
C GLN A 118 -4.17 -2.10 28.46
N GLN A 119 -3.54 -2.77 27.50
CA GLN A 119 -2.57 -3.87 27.68
C GLN A 119 -1.14 -3.33 27.75
#